data_AF-A0A7W1GZQ9-F1
#
_entry.id   AF-A0A7W1GZQ9-F1
#
_cell.length_a   1.000
_cell.length_b   1.000
_cell.length_c   1.000
_cell.angle_alpha   90.00
_cell.angle_beta   90.00
_cell.angle_gamma   90.00
#
_symmetry.space_group_name_H-M   'P 1'
#
loop_
_entity.id
_entity.type
_entity.pdbx_description
1 polymer ?
#
loop_
_entity_poly.entity_id
_entity_poly.type
_entity_poly.pdbx_seq_one_letter_code
_entity_poly.pdbx_strand_id
1 'polypeptide(L)'
;QFGGQRFGEMEVWALEAYGAAHTLQEILTVKSDDVNGRSRVYEAIVKGQNLPEPGIPESFNVLVKELQALGIWVKLGATGEGANGGNGTDEE
;
A
#
# COMPACT_ATOMS: atom_id res chain seq x y z
N GLN A 1 3.39 -25.84 -0.86
CA GLN A 1 3.55 -24.44 -0.42
C GLN A 1 3.78 -24.47 1.08
N PHE A 2 4.96 -24.09 1.56
CA PHE A 2 5.08 -23.69 2.96
C PHE A 2 4.45 -22.29 3.07
N GLY A 3 3.52 -22.12 4.00
CA GLY A 3 2.83 -20.84 4.19
C GLY A 3 3.77 -19.72 4.63
N GLY A 4 3.31 -18.48 4.50
CA GLY A 4 4.02 -17.33 5.07
C GLY A 4 3.93 -17.31 6.60
N GLN A 5 4.90 -16.67 7.25
CA GLN A 5 4.82 -16.38 8.68
C GLN A 5 3.95 -15.15 8.90
N ARG A 6 3.07 -15.20 9.90
CA ARG A 6 2.30 -14.02 10.32
C ARG A 6 3.24 -13.02 10.98
N PHE A 7 3.22 -11.79 10.46
CA PHE A 7 3.82 -10.64 11.10
C PHE A 7 2.69 -9.84 11.76
N GLY A 8 2.63 -9.85 13.09
CA GLY A 8 1.56 -9.24 13.86
C GLY A 8 1.90 -7.84 14.35
N GLU A 9 0.96 -7.26 15.09
CA GLU A 9 1.07 -5.91 15.66
C GLU A 9 2.27 -5.74 16.60
N MET A 10 2.57 -6.77 17.41
CA MET A 10 3.73 -6.74 18.32
C MET A 10 5.05 -6.68 17.55
N GLU A 11 5.16 -7.40 16.43
CA GLU A 11 6.35 -7.38 15.59
C GLU A 11 6.47 -6.07 14.80
N VAL A 12 5.33 -5.47 14.40
CA VAL A 12 5.30 -4.12 13.82
C VAL A 12 5.86 -3.11 14.81
N TRP A 13 5.40 -3.11 16.07
CA TRP A 13 5.91 -2.22 17.10
C TRP A 13 7.41 -2.38 17.33
N ALA A 14 7.92 -3.61 17.27
CA ALA A 14 9.35 -3.87 17.41
C ALA A 14 10.17 -3.19 16.29
N LEU A 15 9.71 -3.25 15.03
CA LEU A 15 10.39 -2.59 13.90
C LEU A 15 10.24 -1.06 13.95
N GLU A 16 9.08 -0.56 14.37
CA GLU A 16 8.86 0.87 14.56
C GLU A 16 9.78 1.45 15.64
N ALA A 17 9.90 0.77 16.78
CA ALA A 17 10.79 1.18 17.87
C ALA A 17 12.28 1.19 17.44
N TYR A 18 12.65 0.30 16.52
CA TYR A 18 13.99 0.27 15.95
C TYR A 18 14.24 1.37 14.90
N GLY A 19 13.19 2.04 14.43
CA GLY A 19 13.28 3.00 13.31
C GLY A 19 13.51 2.32 11.96
N ALA A 20 13.17 1.04 11.82
CA ALA A 20 13.39 0.24 10.60
C ALA A 20 12.29 0.47 9.55
N ALA A 21 12.10 1.73 9.13
CA ALA A 21 11.00 2.15 8.27
C ALA A 21 10.95 1.37 6.93
N HIS A 22 12.09 1.20 6.26
CA HIS A 22 12.16 0.47 5.00
C HIS A 22 11.87 -1.03 5.15
N THR A 23 12.32 -1.64 6.23
CA THR A 23 12.05 -3.05 6.52
C THR A 23 10.56 -3.26 6.81
N LEU A 24 9.96 -2.38 7.61
CA LEU A 24 8.53 -2.43 7.89
C LEU A 24 7.71 -2.23 6.60
N GLN A 25 8.07 -1.24 5.79
CA GLN A 25 7.42 -1.00 4.50
C GLN A 25 7.50 -2.24 3.61
N GLU A 26 8.67 -2.88 3.49
CA GLU A 26 8.86 -4.07 2.67
C GLU A 26 7.99 -5.25 3.14
N ILE A 27 7.89 -5.44 4.47
CA ILE A 27 7.05 -6.47 5.09
C ILE A 27 5.56 -6.24 4.77
N LEU A 28 5.08 -5.00 4.86
CA LEU A 28 3.67 -4.64 4.65
C LEU A 28 3.27 -4.56 3.16
N THR A 29 4.23 -4.42 2.25
CA THR A 29 3.99 -4.22 0.81
C THR A 29 4.42 -5.45 0.00
N VAL A 30 5.63 -5.42 -0.56
CA VAL A 30 6.14 -6.38 -1.54
C VAL A 30 6.27 -7.81 -1.01
N LYS A 31 6.37 -7.99 0.32
CA LYS A 31 6.41 -9.30 0.98
C LYS A 31 5.03 -9.84 1.39
N SER A 32 3.98 -9.01 1.41
CA SER A 32 2.61 -9.41 1.75
C SER A 32 1.65 -9.21 0.59
N ASP A 33 1.29 -7.94 0.32
CA ASP A 33 0.05 -7.58 -0.36
C ASP A 33 0.23 -6.81 -1.68
N ASP A 34 1.45 -6.37 -2.03
CA ASP A 34 1.70 -5.71 -3.32
C ASP A 34 1.94 -6.76 -4.42
N VAL A 35 0.87 -7.16 -5.12
CA VAL A 35 0.90 -8.19 -6.17
C VAL A 35 1.82 -7.78 -7.33
N ASN A 36 1.75 -6.52 -7.75
CA ASN A 36 2.55 -6.00 -8.86
C ASN A 36 4.00 -5.77 -8.46
N GLY A 37 4.24 -5.34 -7.23
CA GLY A 37 5.57 -5.16 -6.66
C GLY A 37 6.31 -6.48 -6.45
N ARG A 38 5.62 -7.53 -5.97
CA ARG A 38 6.24 -8.83 -5.69
C ARG A 38 6.89 -9.47 -6.92
N SER A 39 6.22 -9.43 -8.07
CA SER A 39 6.77 -9.96 -9.33
C SER A 39 8.00 -9.18 -9.80
N ARG A 40 7.95 -7.84 -9.68
CA ARG A 40 9.07 -6.96 -10.05
C ARG A 40 10.27 -7.13 -9.10
N VAL A 41 10.01 -7.32 -7.81
CA VAL A 41 11.05 -7.63 -6.81
C VAL A 41 11.70 -8.97 -7.14
N TYR A 42 10.92 -9.99 -7.48
CA TYR A 42 11.47 -11.29 -7.88
C TYR A 42 12.39 -11.17 -9.10
N GLU A 43 11.95 -10.44 -10.13
CA GLU A 43 12.76 -10.18 -11.32
C GLU A 43 14.05 -9.40 -10.99
N ALA A 44 13.96 -8.37 -10.13
CA ALA A 44 15.10 -7.58 -9.69
C ALA A 44 16.13 -8.43 -8.92
N ILE A 45 15.67 -9.33 -8.04
CA ILE A 45 16.53 -10.26 -7.30
C ILE A 45 17.27 -11.19 -8.26
N VAL A 46 16.56 -11.78 -9.25
CA VAL A 46 17.16 -12.67 -10.24
C VAL A 46 18.21 -11.94 -11.10
N LYS A 47 17.97 -10.67 -11.41
CA LYS A 47 18.88 -9.83 -12.22
C LYS A 47 20.00 -9.15 -11.41
N GLY A 48 20.00 -9.28 -10.08
CA GLY A 48 20.95 -8.57 -9.21
C GLY A 48 20.80 -7.05 -9.25
N GLN A 49 19.59 -6.56 -9.54
CA GLN A 49 19.28 -5.12 -9.58
C GLN A 49 18.74 -4.66 -8.22
N ASN A 50 18.75 -3.34 -8.00
CA ASN A 50 18.13 -2.76 -6.81
C ASN A 50 16.62 -3.02 -6.79
N LEU A 51 16.05 -3.15 -5.58
CA LEU A 51 14.62 -3.36 -5.42
C LEU A 51 13.84 -2.13 -5.92
N PRO A 52 12.72 -2.33 -6.64
CA PRO A 52 11.83 -1.25 -7.04
C PRO A 52 11.14 -0.64 -5.82
N GLU A 53 10.67 0.60 -5.96
CA GLU A 53 9.88 1.25 -4.91
C GLU A 53 8.54 0.51 -4.69
N PRO A 54 8.14 0.30 -3.42
CA PRO A 54 6.86 -0.33 -3.10
C PRO A 54 5.64 0.48 -3.52
N GLY A 55 4.59 -0.20 -3.98
CA GLY A 55 3.31 0.41 -4.31
C GLY A 55 2.33 0.48 -3.13
N ILE A 56 1.08 0.80 -3.46
CA ILE A 56 -0.04 0.78 -2.51
C ILE A 56 -0.45 -0.69 -2.26
N PRO A 57 -0.57 -1.16 -1.01
CA PRO A 57 -1.06 -2.50 -0.70
C PRO A 57 -2.50 -2.72 -1.16
N GLU A 58 -2.81 -3.91 -1.68
CA GLU A 58 -4.19 -4.23 -2.07
C GLU A 58 -5.16 -4.27 -0.89
N SER A 59 -4.69 -4.59 0.32
CA SER A 59 -5.49 -4.51 1.55
C SER A 59 -6.03 -3.10 1.83
N PHE A 60 -5.30 -2.06 1.43
CA PHE A 60 -5.78 -0.69 1.52
C PHE A 60 -6.90 -0.41 0.50
N ASN A 61 -6.78 -0.93 -0.72
CA ASN A 61 -7.84 -0.81 -1.74
C ASN A 61 -9.12 -1.51 -1.28
N VAL A 62 -8.99 -2.71 -0.69
CA VAL A 62 -10.12 -3.45 -0.10
C VAL A 62 -10.77 -2.64 1.01
N LEU A 63 -9.99 -2.09 1.94
CA LEU A 63 -10.49 -1.23 3.01
C LEU A 63 -11.32 -0.05 2.46
N VAL A 64 -10.83 0.63 1.42
CA VAL A 64 -11.56 1.75 0.80
C VAL A 64 -12.88 1.27 0.19
N LYS A 65 -12.91 0.10 -0.44
CA LYS A 65 -14.13 -0.48 -1.02
C LYS A 65 -15.13 -0.91 0.04
N GLU A 66 -14.66 -1.46 1.16
CA GLU A 66 -15.51 -1.84 2.29
C GLU A 66 -16.16 -0.61 2.94
N LEU A 67 -15.41 0.49 3.11
CA LEU A 67 -15.96 1.75 3.59
C LEU A 67 -16.98 2.35 2.61
N GLN A 68 -16.70 2.30 1.31
CA GLN A 68 -17.65 2.74 0.27
C GLN A 68 -18.95 1.92 0.28
N ALA A 69 -18.87 0.61 0.55
CA ALA A 69 -20.05 -0.25 0.65
C ALA A 69 -20.95 0.12 1.85
N LEU A 70 -20.38 0.72 2.91
CA LEU A 70 -21.12 1.26 4.05
C LEU A 70 -21.67 2.68 3.82
N GLY A 71 -21.47 3.25 2.62
CA GLY A 71 -21.87 4.63 2.30
C GLY A 71 -20.88 5.69 2.77
N ILE A 72 -19.68 5.30 3.22
CA ILE A 72 -18.63 6.24 3.63
C ILE A 72 -17.76 6.55 2.40
N TRP A 73 -17.81 7.79 1.93
CA TRP A 73 -16.97 8.24 0.81
C TRP A 73 -15.57 8.64 1.30
N VAL A 74 -14.57 7.83 0.94
CA VAL A 74 -13.15 8.09 1.23
C VAL A 74 -12.41 8.40 -0.06
N LYS A 75 -11.69 9.53 -0.08
CA LYS A 75 -10.82 9.94 -1.19
C LYS A 75 -9.44 10.30 -0.64
N LEU A 76 -8.38 9.91 -1.35
CA LEU A 76 -7.03 10.32 -1.03
C LEU A 76 -6.90 11.83 -1.26
N GLY A 77 -6.55 12.58 -0.21
CA GLY A 77 -6.31 14.01 -0.31
C GLY A 77 -4.92 14.30 -0.86
N ALA A 78 -4.82 14.99 -1.99
CA ALA A 78 -3.54 15.51 -2.47
C ALA A 78 -3.22 16.80 -1.70
N THR A 79 -2.06 16.85 -1.03
CA THR A 79 -1.54 18.08 -0.42
C THR A 79 -0.55 18.71 -1.41
N GLY A 80 -1.07 19.61 -2.25
CA GLY A 80 -0.32 20.33 -3.28
C GLY A 80 -1.00 20.22 -4.64
N GLU A 81 -1.65 21.31 -5.07
CA GLU A 81 -2.38 21.51 -6.34
C GLU A 81 -3.71 20.76 -6.51
N GLY A 82 -4.80 21.50 -6.29
CA GLY A 82 -6.16 21.01 -6.55
C GLY A 82 -7.30 21.63 -5.74
N ALA A 83 -7.06 22.72 -5.00
CA ALA A 83 -8.13 23.63 -4.60
C ALA A 83 -8.34 24.67 -5.72
N ASN A 84 -8.96 24.25 -6.82
CA ASN A 84 -9.60 25.19 -7.74
C ASN A 84 -11.07 24.76 -7.88
N GLY A 85 -11.95 25.71 -7.60
CA GLY A 85 -13.37 25.46 -7.39
C GLY A 85 -14.15 25.13 -8.66
N GLY A 86 -15.38 24.67 -8.42
CA GLY A 86 -16.57 24.95 -9.23
C GLY A 86 -16.60 24.42 -10.66
N ASN A 87 -17.37 23.35 -10.87
CA ASN A 87 -18.61 23.35 -11.65
C ASN A 87 -19.19 21.91 -11.54
N GLY A 88 -20.45 21.67 -11.20
CA GLY A 88 -21.61 22.47 -11.54
C GLY A 88 -21.98 22.25 -12.99
N THR A 89 -22.35 21.01 -13.36
CA THR A 89 -23.32 20.69 -14.41
C THR A 89 -23.81 19.26 -14.16
N ASP A 90 -25.05 19.17 -13.69
CA ASP A 90 -25.96 18.10 -14.07
C ASP A 90 -25.95 18.00 -15.60
N GLU A 91 -25.56 16.86 -16.16
CA GLU A 91 -25.95 16.44 -17.51
C GLU A 91 -26.19 14.92 -17.50
N GLU A 92 -27.47 14.59 -17.63
CA GLU A 92 -28.14 13.31 -17.97
C GLU A 92 -27.91 12.05 -17.12
#